data_AF-A0A5B8VUY6-F1
#
_entry.id   AF-A0A5B8VUY6-F1
#
_cell.length_a   1.000
_cell.length_b   1.000
_cell.length_c   1.000
_cell.angle_alpha   90.00
_cell.angle_beta   90.00
_cell.angle_gamma   90.00
#
_symmetry.space_group_name_H-M   'P 1'
#
loop_
_entity.id
_entity.type
_entity.pdbx_description
1 polymer ?
#
loop_
_entity_poly.entity_id
_entity_poly.type
_entity_poly.pdbx_seq_one_letter_code
_entity_poly.pdbx_strand_id
1 'polypeptide(L)'
;MNVLLTELGVSPEIQAFFCATGDLLFDYDGQQEHYGSGFHKIPTTPNLWVAGNETANEVIVSYSAMEAMAFIAINRARYANLQQLAFVAIGNRLQQGQADWLRQTFPKRKFTLLFGKDELGHLTDIKVAAGIRNMAIQIHHTGQSRQVLIDHKGKLVVFKYGEVSLNRYKQAFQIRDRIRTRKPIQSLTFLDQLKYDAER
;
A
#
# COMPACT_ATOMS: atom_id res chain seq x y z
N MET A 1 7.31 22.40 -10.06
CA MET A 1 7.89 21.05 -10.24
C MET A 1 8.90 20.85 -9.14
N ASN A 2 8.90 19.70 -8.49
CA ASN A 2 9.76 19.44 -7.34
C ASN A 2 11.12 18.88 -7.81
N VAL A 3 12.22 19.51 -7.37
CA VAL A 3 13.58 19.15 -7.82
C VAL A 3 13.92 17.72 -7.43
N LEU A 4 13.66 17.33 -6.18
CA LEU A 4 13.97 16.02 -5.65
C LEU A 4 13.18 14.91 -6.36
N LEU A 5 11.92 15.16 -6.71
CA LEU A 5 11.14 14.20 -7.50
C LEU A 5 11.64 14.07 -8.94
N THR A 6 12.08 15.17 -9.54
CA THR A 6 12.67 15.15 -10.88
C THR A 6 14.00 14.38 -10.90
N GLU A 7 14.83 14.54 -9.87
CA GLU A 7 16.07 13.77 -9.68
C GLU A 7 15.80 12.27 -9.53
N LEU A 8 14.68 11.90 -8.87
CA LEU A 8 14.22 10.51 -8.77
C LEU A 8 13.54 9.99 -10.06
N GLY A 9 13.54 10.77 -11.15
CA GLY A 9 12.94 10.36 -12.42
C GLY A 9 11.40 10.39 -12.45
N VAL A 10 10.75 11.06 -11.50
CA VAL A 10 9.29 11.18 -11.47
C VAL A 10 8.83 12.25 -12.44
N SER A 11 8.03 11.86 -13.44
CA SER A 11 7.58 12.78 -14.49
C SER A 11 6.70 13.92 -13.95
N PRO A 12 6.68 15.11 -14.60
CA PRO A 12 5.83 16.22 -14.19
C PRO A 12 4.33 15.88 -14.13
N GLU A 13 3.87 14.99 -15.01
CA GLU A 13 2.50 14.48 -15.03
C GLU A 13 2.16 13.73 -13.72
N ILE A 14 3.05 12.84 -13.27
CA ILE A 14 2.86 12.12 -12.00
C ILE A 14 2.92 13.11 -10.83
N GLN A 15 3.89 14.03 -10.82
CA GLN A 15 3.99 15.05 -9.77
C GLN A 15 2.70 15.88 -9.67
N ALA A 16 2.13 16.29 -10.81
CA ALA A 16 0.89 17.04 -10.86
C ALA A 16 -0.32 16.21 -10.39
N PHE A 17 -0.41 14.94 -10.78
CA PHE A 17 -1.50 14.05 -10.34
C PHE A 17 -1.53 13.88 -8.81
N PHE A 18 -0.35 13.78 -8.19
CA PHE A 18 -0.22 13.66 -6.74
C PHE A 18 -0.25 15.01 -6.00
N CYS A 19 -0.46 16.13 -6.72
CA CYS A 19 -0.39 17.48 -6.18
C CYS A 19 0.92 17.74 -5.39
N ALA A 20 2.04 17.18 -5.87
CA ALA A 20 3.32 17.29 -5.19
C ALA A 20 3.80 18.76 -5.15
N THR A 21 3.93 19.31 -3.94
CA THR A 21 4.37 20.68 -3.69
C THR A 21 5.90 20.78 -3.55
N GLY A 22 6.42 21.98 -3.31
CA GLY A 22 7.85 22.20 -3.06
C GLY A 22 8.39 21.40 -1.87
N ASP A 23 7.61 21.27 -0.80
CA ASP A 23 8.04 20.64 0.46
C ASP A 23 7.60 19.16 0.59
N LEU A 24 7.02 18.56 -0.45
CA LEU A 24 6.53 17.16 -0.47
C LEU A 24 5.78 16.77 0.81
N LEU A 25 4.79 17.60 1.13
CA LEU A 25 3.85 17.40 2.23
C LEU A 25 2.55 16.81 1.69
N PHE A 26 2.12 15.70 2.29
CA PHE A 26 0.86 15.05 1.95
C PHE A 26 -0.04 15.03 3.19
N ASP A 27 -1.21 15.67 3.10
CA ASP A 27 -2.12 15.86 4.23
C ASP A 27 -3.12 14.71 4.37
N TYR A 28 -3.18 14.16 5.57
CA TYR A 28 -4.10 13.11 6.01
C TYR A 28 -5.11 13.72 6.98
N ASP A 29 -5.73 14.83 6.56
CA ASP A 29 -6.72 15.60 7.32
C ASP A 29 -6.20 15.97 8.73
N GLY A 30 -5.17 16.83 8.76
CA GLY A 30 -4.59 17.38 9.99
C GLY A 30 -3.34 16.65 10.51
N GLN A 31 -2.89 15.61 9.83
CA GLN A 31 -1.58 14.98 10.04
C GLN A 31 -0.86 14.87 8.69
N GLN A 32 0.46 15.05 8.68
CA GLN A 32 1.19 15.14 7.42
C GLN A 32 2.25 14.04 7.29
N GLU A 33 2.30 13.46 6.11
CA GLU A 33 3.53 12.83 5.60
C GLU A 33 4.45 13.92 5.09
N HIS A 34 5.74 13.79 5.40
CA HIS A 34 6.78 14.69 4.93
C HIS A 34 7.96 13.87 4.40
N TYR A 35 8.29 14.10 3.14
CA TYR A 35 9.43 13.49 2.50
C TYR A 35 10.47 14.55 2.15
N GLY A 36 11.72 14.32 2.52
CA GLY A 36 12.80 15.26 2.25
C GLY A 36 14.13 14.55 2.08
N SER A 37 15.18 15.33 1.85
CA SER A 37 16.53 14.80 1.70
C SER A 37 16.97 14.10 2.99
N GLY A 38 17.12 12.77 2.93
CA GLY A 38 17.59 11.95 4.06
C GLY A 38 16.52 11.53 5.07
N PHE A 39 15.24 11.90 4.89
CA PHE A 39 14.19 11.47 5.81
C PHE A 39 12.84 11.22 5.13
N HIS A 40 12.05 10.34 5.74
CA HIS A 40 10.66 10.12 5.38
C HIS A 40 9.84 9.93 6.64
N LYS A 41 8.99 10.90 6.95
CA LYS A 41 8.07 10.85 8.09
C LYS A 41 6.68 10.50 7.58
N ILE A 42 6.19 9.32 7.97
CA ILE A 42 4.82 8.88 7.68
C ILE A 42 4.00 9.01 8.97
N PRO A 43 2.77 9.55 8.93
CA PRO A 43 1.96 9.72 10.13
C PRO A 43 1.36 8.39 10.62
N THR A 44 1.10 8.31 11.92
CA THR A 44 0.21 7.31 12.51
C THR A 44 -1.14 8.00 12.74
N THR A 45 -2.11 7.74 11.87
CA THR A 45 -3.38 8.48 11.83
C THR A 45 -4.55 7.53 11.51
N PRO A 46 -5.78 7.81 11.96
CA PRO A 46 -6.99 7.15 11.47
C PRO A 46 -7.39 7.59 10.06
N ASN A 47 -6.85 8.70 9.58
CA ASN A 47 -7.25 9.34 8.33
C ASN A 47 -6.49 8.75 7.14
N LEU A 48 -6.91 9.10 5.93
CA LEU A 48 -6.34 8.62 4.67
C LEU A 48 -5.87 9.80 3.85
N TRP A 49 -4.75 9.62 3.15
CA TRP A 49 -4.44 10.47 2.00
C TRP A 49 -4.95 9.80 0.73
N VAL A 50 -5.53 10.57 -0.17
CA VAL A 50 -6.18 10.05 -1.39
C VAL A 50 -5.83 10.94 -2.59
N ALA A 51 -5.52 10.30 -3.73
CA ALA A 51 -5.44 10.96 -5.03
C ALA A 51 -6.19 10.16 -6.10
N GLY A 52 -6.67 10.83 -7.14
CA GLY A 52 -7.49 10.24 -8.19
C GLY A 52 -9.00 10.31 -7.90
N ASN A 53 -9.78 9.48 -8.57
CA ASN A 53 -11.25 9.58 -8.59
C ASN A 53 -11.92 8.36 -7.93
N GLU A 54 -13.02 8.57 -7.21
CA GLU A 54 -13.91 7.53 -6.68
C GLU A 54 -14.47 6.57 -7.75
N THR A 55 -14.59 7.03 -9.00
CA THR A 55 -15.02 6.18 -10.13
C THR A 55 -13.90 5.31 -10.70
N ALA A 56 -12.69 5.34 -10.13
CA ALA A 56 -11.54 4.56 -10.58
C ALA A 56 -11.85 3.06 -10.71
N ASN A 57 -11.21 2.41 -11.68
CA ASN A 57 -11.34 0.98 -11.91
C ASN A 57 -10.47 0.18 -10.94
N GLU A 58 -9.33 0.75 -10.56
CA GLU A 58 -8.34 0.14 -9.68
C GLU A 58 -7.91 1.13 -8.60
N VAL A 59 -7.93 0.64 -7.36
CA VAL A 59 -7.49 1.37 -6.16
C VAL A 59 -6.15 0.80 -5.74
N ILE A 60 -5.16 1.66 -5.59
CA ILE A 60 -3.80 1.31 -5.20
C ILE A 60 -3.60 1.77 -3.77
N VAL A 61 -3.31 0.84 -2.87
CA VAL A 61 -3.22 1.10 -1.42
C VAL A 61 -1.80 0.87 -0.94
N SER A 62 -1.27 1.80 -0.15
CA SER A 62 0.11 1.80 0.34
C SER A 62 0.21 2.41 1.75
N TYR A 63 1.40 2.39 2.36
CA TYR A 63 1.63 3.10 3.62
C TYR A 63 1.69 4.62 3.44
N SER A 64 2.16 5.10 2.29
CA SER A 64 2.52 6.51 2.08
C SER A 64 2.28 6.98 0.65
N ALA A 65 2.03 8.28 0.47
CA ALA A 65 1.84 8.88 -0.83
C ALA A 65 3.11 8.75 -1.69
N MET A 66 4.29 8.85 -1.08
CA MET A 66 5.57 8.63 -1.77
C MET A 66 5.73 7.21 -2.29
N GLU A 67 5.28 6.18 -1.54
CA GLU A 67 5.33 4.79 -2.01
C GLU A 67 4.42 4.57 -3.22
N ALA A 68 3.21 5.15 -3.18
CA ALA A 68 2.28 5.15 -4.31
C ALA A 68 2.85 5.87 -5.55
N MET A 69 3.49 7.02 -5.34
CA MET A 69 4.14 7.80 -6.41
C MET A 69 5.31 7.03 -7.04
N ALA A 70 6.15 6.40 -6.22
CA ALA A 70 7.25 5.58 -6.69
C ALA A 70 6.78 4.38 -7.52
N PHE A 71 5.73 3.70 -7.06
CA PHE A 71 5.13 2.60 -7.80
C PHE A 71 4.69 3.01 -9.20
N ILE A 72 3.97 4.13 -9.32
CA ILE A 72 3.45 4.56 -10.63
C ILE A 72 4.56 5.10 -11.54
N ALA A 73 5.60 5.72 -10.98
CA ALA A 73 6.78 6.16 -11.75
C ALA A 73 7.48 4.94 -12.39
N ILE A 74 7.79 3.91 -11.60
CA ILE A 74 8.44 2.68 -12.08
C ILE A 74 7.54 1.92 -13.08
N ASN A 75 6.21 1.92 -12.86
CA ASN A 75 5.27 1.11 -13.63
C ASN A 75 4.45 1.92 -14.66
N ARG A 76 4.89 3.14 -15.01
CA ARG A 76 4.10 4.10 -15.81
C ARG A 76 3.57 3.51 -17.11
N ALA A 77 4.39 2.73 -17.82
CA ALA A 77 4.02 2.09 -19.09
C ALA A 77 2.83 1.14 -18.96
N ARG A 78 2.69 0.44 -17.82
CA ARG A 78 1.59 -0.47 -17.55
C ARG A 78 0.30 0.25 -17.16
N TYR A 79 0.44 1.45 -16.59
CA TYR A 79 -0.64 2.25 -16.07
C TYR A 79 -0.75 3.53 -16.88
N ALA A 80 -1.06 3.37 -18.17
CA ALA A 80 -1.10 4.45 -19.14
C ALA A 80 -2.08 5.58 -18.76
N ASN A 81 -3.23 5.23 -18.17
CA ASN A 81 -4.32 6.15 -17.85
C ASN A 81 -4.47 6.35 -16.34
N LEU A 82 -3.93 7.43 -15.81
CA LEU A 82 -4.00 7.79 -14.39
C LEU A 82 -5.44 8.06 -13.92
N GLN A 83 -6.34 8.49 -14.81
CA GLN A 83 -7.73 8.80 -14.46
C GLN A 83 -8.56 7.56 -14.10
N GLN A 84 -8.06 6.36 -14.43
CA GLN A 84 -8.69 5.10 -14.03
C GLN A 84 -8.16 4.56 -12.69
N LEU A 85 -7.26 5.29 -12.04
CA LEU A 85 -6.63 4.91 -10.79
C LEU A 85 -7.07 5.83 -9.66
N ALA A 86 -7.22 5.23 -8.49
CA ALA A 86 -7.21 5.94 -7.22
C ALA A 86 -6.02 5.42 -6.41
N PHE A 87 -5.33 6.33 -5.73
CA PHE A 87 -4.25 6.00 -4.81
C PHE A 87 -4.69 6.38 -3.40
N VAL A 88 -4.45 5.48 -2.46
CA VAL A 88 -4.78 5.67 -1.05
C VAL A 88 -3.56 5.31 -0.21
N ALA A 89 -3.19 6.20 0.69
CA ALA A 89 -2.17 5.92 1.69
C ALA A 89 -2.80 5.86 3.09
N ILE A 90 -2.46 4.82 3.84
CA ILE A 90 -3.08 4.51 5.14
C ILE A 90 -2.25 4.98 6.35
N GLY A 91 -1.05 5.51 6.14
CA GLY A 91 -0.10 5.81 7.21
C GLY A 91 0.52 4.56 7.83
N ASN A 92 1.26 4.71 8.92
CA ASN A 92 2.06 3.62 9.52
C ASN A 92 1.25 2.49 10.16
N ARG A 93 -0.04 2.71 10.45
CA ARG A 93 -0.87 1.74 11.17
C ARG A 93 -2.28 1.72 10.61
N LEU A 94 -2.65 0.58 10.04
CA LEU A 94 -4.03 0.32 9.64
C LEU A 94 -4.98 0.44 10.84
N GLN A 95 -6.03 1.23 10.66
CA GLN A 95 -7.18 1.31 11.55
C GLN A 95 -8.44 0.76 10.90
N GLN A 96 -9.38 0.28 11.71
CA GLN A 96 -10.61 -0.33 11.20
C GLN A 96 -11.42 0.62 10.32
N GLY A 97 -11.55 1.89 10.73
CA GLY A 97 -12.28 2.91 9.98
C GLY A 97 -11.74 3.15 8.57
N GLN A 98 -10.41 3.01 8.37
CA GLN A 98 -9.79 3.14 7.05
C GLN A 98 -10.21 1.99 6.10
N ALA A 99 -10.22 0.76 6.61
CA ALA A 99 -10.68 -0.39 5.83
C ALA A 99 -12.18 -0.31 5.51
N ASP A 100 -12.98 0.18 6.45
CA ASP A 100 -14.41 0.42 6.25
C ASP A 100 -14.65 1.49 5.18
N TRP A 101 -13.91 2.60 5.23
CA TRP A 101 -13.95 3.64 4.21
C TRP A 101 -13.57 3.09 2.83
N LEU A 102 -12.46 2.37 2.69
CA LEU A 102 -12.04 1.75 1.42
C LEU A 102 -13.13 0.85 0.83
N ARG A 103 -13.78 0.05 1.68
CA ARG A 103 -14.87 -0.85 1.29
C ARG A 103 -16.12 -0.11 0.83
N GLN A 104 -16.48 0.97 1.52
CA GLN A 104 -17.69 1.75 1.24
C GLN A 104 -17.52 2.67 0.02
N THR A 105 -16.37 3.34 -0.10
CA THR A 105 -16.06 4.27 -1.19
C THR A 105 -15.77 3.56 -2.50
N PHE A 106 -15.10 2.41 -2.47
CA PHE A 106 -14.70 1.67 -3.68
C PHE A 106 -15.32 0.27 -3.77
N PRO A 107 -16.66 0.16 -3.81
CA PRO A 107 -17.33 -1.14 -3.82
C PRO A 107 -17.01 -1.89 -5.12
N LYS A 108 -16.68 -3.18 -5.00
CA LYS A 108 -16.42 -4.11 -6.12
C LYS A 108 -15.26 -3.70 -7.05
N ARG A 109 -14.47 -2.70 -6.67
CA ARG A 109 -13.28 -2.28 -7.42
C ARG A 109 -12.14 -3.27 -7.25
N LYS A 110 -11.17 -3.18 -8.15
CA LYS A 110 -9.93 -3.93 -8.05
C LYS A 110 -9.00 -3.21 -7.08
N PHE A 111 -8.34 -3.94 -6.20
CA PHE A 111 -7.37 -3.36 -5.27
C PHE A 111 -5.97 -3.92 -5.55
N THR A 112 -4.98 -3.05 -5.55
CA THR A 112 -3.56 -3.41 -5.60
C THR A 112 -2.87 -2.86 -4.35
N LEU A 113 -2.33 -3.76 -3.53
CA LEU A 113 -1.65 -3.43 -2.28
C LEU A 113 -0.14 -3.37 -2.53
N LEU A 114 0.49 -2.30 -2.04
CA LEU A 114 1.90 -1.97 -2.24
C LEU A 114 2.73 -2.01 -0.95
N PHE A 115 2.31 -2.78 0.05
CA PHE A 115 3.08 -2.86 1.30
C PHE A 115 4.43 -3.54 1.07
N GLY A 116 5.34 -3.42 2.04
CA GLY A 116 6.70 -3.97 1.94
C GLY A 116 6.78 -5.46 1.55
N LYS A 117 7.92 -5.87 1.00
CA LYS A 117 8.23 -7.27 0.67
C LYS A 117 8.61 -8.10 1.90
N ASP A 118 8.68 -7.47 3.07
CA ASP A 118 8.94 -8.11 4.35
C ASP A 118 7.67 -8.74 4.95
N GLU A 119 7.87 -9.49 6.04
CA GLU A 119 6.79 -10.17 6.75
C GLU A 119 5.69 -9.19 7.19
N LEU A 120 6.08 -8.01 7.71
CA LEU A 120 5.13 -6.99 8.16
C LEU A 120 4.29 -6.44 7.00
N GLY A 121 4.91 -6.21 5.85
CA GLY A 121 4.19 -5.82 4.65
C GLY A 121 3.20 -6.89 4.19
N HIS A 122 3.59 -8.17 4.23
CA HIS A 122 2.69 -9.29 3.90
C HIS A 122 1.52 -9.44 4.88
N LEU A 123 1.75 -9.26 6.19
CA LEU A 123 0.69 -9.28 7.18
C LEU A 123 -0.27 -8.09 7.00
N THR A 124 0.26 -6.93 6.62
CA THR A 124 -0.55 -5.75 6.33
C THR A 124 -1.38 -5.93 5.06
N ASP A 125 -0.82 -6.56 4.02
CA ASP A 125 -1.60 -6.96 2.82
C ASP A 125 -2.82 -7.79 3.24
N ILE A 126 -2.64 -8.77 4.13
CA ILE A 126 -3.71 -9.66 4.62
C ILE A 126 -4.73 -8.87 5.45
N LYS A 127 -4.29 -8.04 6.40
CA LYS A 127 -5.18 -7.22 7.24
C LYS A 127 -6.03 -6.27 6.41
N VAL A 128 -5.43 -5.57 5.45
CA VAL A 128 -6.16 -4.65 4.56
C VAL A 128 -7.15 -5.42 3.69
N ALA A 129 -6.73 -6.54 3.09
CA ALA A 129 -7.61 -7.35 2.27
C ALA A 129 -8.82 -7.91 3.07
N ALA A 130 -8.57 -8.40 4.29
CA ALA A 130 -9.61 -8.88 5.19
C ALA A 130 -10.56 -7.75 5.60
N GLY A 131 -10.04 -6.56 5.93
CA GLY A 131 -10.84 -5.39 6.24
C GLY A 131 -11.75 -4.94 5.09
N ILE A 132 -11.20 -4.83 3.87
CA ILE A 132 -11.99 -4.52 2.66
C ILE A 132 -13.10 -5.56 2.41
N ARG A 133 -12.84 -6.82 2.76
CA ARG A 133 -13.79 -7.93 2.66
C ARG A 133 -14.76 -8.02 3.83
N ASN A 134 -14.64 -7.14 4.83
CA ASN A 134 -15.38 -7.22 6.10
C ASN A 134 -15.23 -8.59 6.78
N MET A 135 -14.01 -9.13 6.77
CA MET A 135 -13.67 -10.41 7.39
C MET A 135 -12.90 -10.15 8.68
N ALA A 136 -13.49 -10.52 9.81
CA ALA A 136 -12.78 -10.52 11.08
C ALA A 136 -11.73 -11.64 11.09
N ILE A 137 -10.47 -11.27 11.25
CA ILE A 137 -9.36 -12.21 11.37
C ILE A 137 -8.56 -11.92 12.64
N GLN A 138 -7.98 -12.95 13.23
CA GLN A 138 -7.01 -12.81 14.31
C GLN A 138 -5.66 -13.31 13.81
N ILE A 139 -4.61 -12.53 14.08
CA ILE A 139 -3.24 -12.88 13.69
C ILE A 139 -2.39 -12.95 14.95
N HIS A 140 -1.81 -14.11 15.20
CA HIS A 140 -0.93 -14.37 16.32
C HIS A 140 0.48 -14.70 15.82
N HIS A 141 1.49 -14.22 16.54
CA HIS A 141 2.87 -14.55 16.28
C HIS A 141 3.43 -15.35 17.45
N THR A 142 3.98 -16.53 17.18
CA THR A 142 4.62 -17.36 18.20
C THR A 142 6.12 -17.17 18.14
N GLY A 143 6.66 -16.36 19.08
CA GLY A 143 8.08 -16.00 19.10
C GLY A 143 9.04 -17.18 19.17
N GLN A 144 8.63 -18.30 19.76
CA GLN A 144 9.45 -19.51 19.91
C GLN A 144 9.51 -20.37 18.64
N SER A 145 8.42 -20.46 17.88
CA SER A 145 8.35 -21.31 16.68
C SER A 145 8.49 -20.55 15.36
N ARG A 146 8.62 -19.22 15.39
CA ARG A 146 8.65 -18.36 14.18
C ARG A 146 7.51 -18.72 13.23
N GLN A 147 6.29 -18.74 13.77
CA GLN A 147 5.09 -19.03 13.01
C GLN A 147 4.11 -17.87 13.12
N VAL A 148 3.36 -17.67 12.04
CA VAL A 148 2.20 -16.80 11.98
C VAL A 148 0.96 -17.68 11.96
N LEU A 149 0.10 -17.49 12.93
CA LEU A 149 -1.19 -18.17 13.00
C LEU A 149 -2.27 -17.18 12.61
N ILE A 150 -3.12 -17.57 11.68
CA ILE A 150 -4.27 -16.76 11.25
C ILE A 150 -5.53 -17.56 11.54
N ASP A 151 -6.40 -17.01 12.38
CA ASP A 151 -7.75 -17.53 12.63
C ASP A 151 -8.77 -16.72 11.84
N HIS A 152 -9.67 -17.42 11.16
CA HIS A 152 -10.92 -16.85 10.68
C HIS A 152 -12.07 -17.83 10.90
N LYS A 153 -13.06 -17.42 11.72
CA LYS A 153 -14.27 -18.19 12.01
C LYS A 153 -13.98 -19.63 12.47
N GLY A 154 -12.97 -19.81 13.33
CA GLY A 154 -12.61 -21.11 13.89
C GLY A 154 -11.77 -21.97 12.94
N LYS A 155 -11.46 -21.50 11.74
CA LYS A 155 -10.43 -22.10 10.89
C LYS A 155 -9.09 -21.46 11.21
N LEU A 156 -8.21 -22.25 11.80
CA LEU A 156 -6.83 -21.86 12.10
C LEU A 156 -5.89 -22.34 10.99
N VAL A 157 -5.08 -21.44 10.45
CA VAL A 157 -4.01 -21.77 9.49
C VAL A 157 -2.69 -21.28 10.04
N VAL A 158 -1.68 -22.14 9.98
CA VAL A 158 -0.31 -21.85 10.46
C VAL A 158 0.61 -21.69 9.26
N PHE A 159 1.29 -20.55 9.19
CA PHE A 159 2.36 -20.27 8.24
C PHE A 159 3.70 -20.25 8.97
N LYS A 160 4.74 -20.77 8.32
CA LYS A 160 6.11 -20.52 8.78
C LYS A 160 6.49 -19.07 8.47
N TYR A 161 7.48 -18.55 9.20
CA TYR A 161 8.04 -17.24 8.92
C TYR A 161 8.61 -17.15 7.49
N GLY A 162 8.37 -16.03 6.79
CA GLY A 162 8.80 -15.81 5.41
C GLY A 162 7.96 -16.55 4.37
N GLU A 163 7.05 -17.42 4.82
CA GLU A 163 6.15 -18.17 3.96
C GLU A 163 4.77 -17.50 3.84
N VAL A 164 4.47 -16.51 4.68
CA VAL A 164 3.19 -15.80 4.67
C VAL A 164 3.10 -14.86 3.46
N SER A 165 1.97 -14.87 2.79
CA SER A 165 1.66 -13.91 1.73
C SER A 165 0.15 -13.83 1.54
N LEU A 166 -0.32 -12.74 0.93
CA LEU A 166 -1.74 -12.60 0.61
C LEU A 166 -2.25 -13.76 -0.25
N ASN A 167 -1.45 -14.24 -1.22
CA ASN A 167 -1.84 -15.35 -2.08
C ASN A 167 -2.03 -16.65 -1.30
N ARG A 168 -1.08 -17.02 -0.42
CA ARG A 168 -1.19 -18.24 0.38
C ARG A 168 -2.32 -18.16 1.40
N TYR A 169 -2.52 -16.99 2.02
CA TYR A 169 -3.70 -16.72 2.84
C TYR A 169 -5.01 -16.97 2.07
N LYS A 170 -5.15 -16.40 0.87
CA LYS A 170 -6.35 -16.59 0.04
C LYS A 170 -6.58 -18.04 -0.35
N GLN A 171 -5.53 -18.77 -0.70
CA GLN A 171 -5.63 -20.19 -1.01
C GLN A 171 -6.08 -20.99 0.23
N ALA A 172 -5.46 -20.75 1.38
CA ALA A 172 -5.79 -21.45 2.62
C ALA A 172 -7.24 -21.20 3.07
N PHE A 173 -7.77 -19.99 2.90
CA PHE A 173 -9.14 -19.62 3.26
C PHE A 173 -10.15 -19.67 2.09
N GLN A 174 -9.73 -20.17 0.92
CA GLN A 174 -10.55 -20.28 -0.30
C GLN A 174 -11.21 -18.95 -0.72
N ILE A 175 -10.51 -17.84 -0.52
CA ILE A 175 -11.00 -16.49 -0.81
C ILE A 175 -10.81 -16.18 -2.29
N ARG A 176 -11.90 -15.79 -2.96
CA ARG A 176 -11.88 -15.27 -4.34
C ARG A 176 -12.32 -13.81 -4.31
N ASP A 177 -11.44 -12.91 -4.74
CA ASP A 177 -11.69 -11.48 -4.79
C ASP A 177 -10.86 -10.81 -5.89
N ARG A 178 -10.97 -9.48 -6.01
CA ARG A 178 -10.21 -8.66 -6.96
C ARG A 178 -9.07 -7.89 -6.29
N ILE A 179 -8.54 -8.41 -5.19
CA ILE A 179 -7.45 -7.79 -4.43
C ILE A 179 -6.15 -8.50 -4.83
N ARG A 180 -5.08 -7.76 -5.09
CA ARG A 180 -3.76 -8.33 -5.40
C ARG A 180 -2.67 -7.52 -4.73
N THR A 181 -1.47 -8.07 -4.71
CA THR A 181 -0.27 -7.35 -4.27
C THR A 181 0.61 -7.03 -5.47
N ARG A 182 1.37 -5.95 -5.37
CA ARG A 182 2.56 -5.69 -6.19
C ARG A 182 3.72 -5.46 -5.25
N LYS A 183 4.88 -5.99 -5.61
CA LYS A 183 6.12 -5.86 -4.84
C LYS A 183 7.23 -5.38 -5.77
N PRO A 184 8.17 -4.58 -5.27
CA PRO A 184 9.38 -4.22 -6.00
C PRO A 184 10.22 -5.46 -6.33
N ILE A 185 11.09 -5.34 -7.34
CA ILE A 185 11.89 -6.47 -7.83
C ILE A 185 13.08 -6.69 -6.90
N GLN A 186 13.89 -5.66 -6.68
CA GLN A 186 15.19 -5.73 -6.03
C GLN A 186 15.20 -5.12 -4.62
N SER A 187 14.21 -4.30 -4.29
CA SER A 187 14.14 -3.60 -3.00
C SER A 187 13.05 -4.14 -2.05
N LEU A 188 12.97 -3.60 -0.84
CA LEU A 188 11.88 -3.89 0.12
C LEU A 188 10.61 -3.09 -0.19
N THR A 189 10.76 -1.85 -0.65
CA THR A 189 9.67 -0.92 -1.02
C THR A 189 9.88 -0.40 -2.46
N PHE A 190 8.82 0.12 -3.08
CA PHE A 190 8.90 0.81 -4.37
C PHE A 190 9.68 2.12 -4.27
N LEU A 191 9.59 2.84 -3.16
CA LEU A 191 10.39 4.05 -2.96
C LEU A 191 11.89 3.73 -2.92
N ASP A 192 12.30 2.66 -2.25
CA ASP A 192 13.70 2.21 -2.25
C ASP A 192 14.15 1.73 -3.63
N GLN A 193 13.27 1.08 -4.39
CA GLN A 193 13.55 0.71 -5.79
C GLN A 193 13.75 1.95 -6.65
N LEU A 194 12.90 2.97 -6.52
CA LEU A 194 12.99 4.21 -7.29
C LEU A 194 14.31 4.93 -7.03
N LYS A 195 14.72 5.04 -5.75
CA LYS A 195 16.01 5.62 -5.37
C LYS A 195 17.18 4.85 -6.01
N TYR A 196 17.16 3.52 -5.90
CA TYR A 196 18.18 2.67 -6.49
C TYR A 196 18.25 2.81 -8.02
N ASP A 197 17.11 2.91 -8.69
CA ASP A 197 17.05 3.06 -10.15
C ASP A 197 17.55 4.44 -10.61
N ALA A 198 17.36 5.49 -9.82
CA ALA A 198 17.79 6.86 -10.13
C ALA A 198 19.31 7.08 -9.98
N GLU A 199 20.00 6.23 -9.23
CA GLU A 199 21.45 6.28 -9.06
C GLU A 199 22.24 5.62 -10.23
N ARG A 200 21.55 5.07 -11.22
CA ARG A 200 22.14 4.30 -12.35
C ARG A 200 22.04 5.04 -13.67
#